data_AF-A0A7I7QAR5-F1
#
_entry.id   AF-A0A7I7QAR5-F1
#
_cell.length_a   1.000
_cell.length_b   1.000
_cell.length_c   1.000
_cell.angle_alpha   90.00
_cell.angle_beta   90.00
_cell.angle_gamma   90.00
#
_symmetry.space_group_name_H-M   'P 1'
#
loop_
_entity.id
_entity.type
_entity.pdbx_description
1 polymer ?
#
loop_
_entity_poly.entity_id
_entity_poly.type
_entity_poly.pdbx_seq_one_letter_code
_entity_poly.pdbx_strand_id
1 'polypeptide(L)'
;MWVQPLPTPAELAAQTPADRDRALDVIRIVSLIGVVTGHTVMAISVIRNHVLIWDNLLTTSVVFQALTWVLQIMPLFFFAGAAASLLSWRPGTNWGGWLMKRCTRLFRPVFYYLGFWAVALTLLYPFLPQHIYEPIAGVSIQLLWFLGAYVLVLAAMPALARITTRTRLVAGVGAVYATIALIDVTRLHWPAASALGYLNMAVWLIPAMFGVAYRRGLLTGRAALVTAAVAFAVDLALVCLGPYEVSLVGTGHHGLSNTSPPSLLQAGHAIVLSALAIAAMPAITRWAQRPRVWWWTALGNSGAMTLYLWHMPALLGMHLLFDLTGHPRYPGQPDYLAISVMQPLLMAAMVAVLFLVLRPLENNPLAGWDGAAVITSVGRGLAAGLLLCIAGVATLASIKWGLKDNGLMCVATMVTALLGARALAAAGRARP
;
A
#
# COMPACT_ATOMS: atom_id res chain seq x y z
N MET A 1 -1.74 -15.77 28.61
CA MET A 1 -0.64 -15.32 27.73
C MET A 1 -0.36 -13.87 28.11
N TRP A 2 0.67 -13.62 28.92
CA TRP A 2 0.95 -12.29 29.46
C TRP A 2 1.44 -11.38 28.33
N VAL A 3 0.64 -10.37 27.99
CA VAL A 3 1.04 -9.32 27.05
C VAL A 3 2.21 -8.60 27.72
N GLN A 4 3.41 -8.74 27.16
CA GLN A 4 4.58 -7.95 27.60
C GLN A 4 4.17 -6.47 27.63
N PRO A 5 4.35 -5.77 28.77
CA PRO A 5 3.96 -4.37 28.88
C PRO A 5 4.67 -3.55 27.81
N LEU A 6 3.94 -2.60 27.21
CA LEU A 6 4.52 -1.72 26.20
C LEU A 6 5.67 -0.91 26.84
N PRO A 7 6.87 -0.88 26.24
CA PRO A 7 8.00 -0.14 26.79
C PRO A 7 7.64 1.34 26.89
N THR A 8 8.15 2.03 27.91
CA THR A 8 7.91 3.46 28.08
C THR A 8 8.58 4.28 26.95
N PRO A 9 8.16 5.53 26.71
CA PRO A 9 8.78 6.40 25.71
C PRO A 9 10.30 6.57 25.86
N ALA A 10 10.80 6.61 27.10
CA ALA A 10 12.22 6.76 27.39
C ALA A 10 13.01 5.48 27.08
N GLU A 11 12.49 4.32 27.48
CA GLU A 11 13.11 3.01 27.21
C GLU A 11 13.20 2.73 25.72
N LEU A 12 12.12 2.99 24.98
CA LEU A 12 12.08 2.75 23.54
C LEU A 12 13.02 3.70 22.78
N ALA A 13 13.14 4.94 23.23
CA ALA A 13 14.09 5.90 22.66
C ALA A 13 15.54 5.48 22.89
N ALA A 14 15.86 4.92 24.07
CA ALA A 14 17.20 4.43 24.41
C ALA A 14 17.57 3.13 23.67
N GLN A 15 16.61 2.24 23.43
CA GLN A 15 16.82 0.99 22.69
C GLN A 15 16.88 1.15 21.17
N THR A 16 16.56 2.34 20.64
CA THR A 16 16.52 2.57 19.20
C THR A 16 17.93 2.81 18.65
N PRO A 17 18.40 2.01 17.66
CA PRO A 17 19.69 2.22 17.03
C PRO A 17 19.85 3.63 16.46
N ALA A 18 21.02 4.24 16.65
CA ALA A 18 21.30 5.62 16.22
C ALA A 18 21.28 5.79 14.68
N ASP A 19 21.49 4.71 13.93
CA ASP A 19 21.45 4.69 12.47
C ASP A 19 20.03 4.55 11.88
N ARG A 20 19.02 4.31 12.73
CA ARG A 20 17.62 4.20 12.30
C ARG A 20 17.04 5.58 11.99
N ASP A 21 16.64 5.74 10.73
CA ASP A 21 15.99 6.95 10.26
C ASP A 21 14.55 7.05 10.77
N ARG A 22 14.38 7.71 11.92
CA ARG A 22 13.07 7.89 12.57
C ARG A 22 12.09 8.66 11.70
N ALA A 23 12.56 9.53 10.81
CA ALA A 23 11.70 10.33 9.94
C ALA A 23 10.97 9.45 8.91
N LEU A 24 11.65 8.43 8.36
CA LEU A 24 11.01 7.46 7.46
C LEU A 24 9.91 6.65 8.14
N ASP A 25 10.11 6.28 9.41
CA ASP A 25 9.10 5.55 10.17
C ASP A 25 7.89 6.43 10.53
N VAL A 26 8.13 7.72 10.83
CA VAL A 26 7.07 8.72 10.99
C VAL A 26 6.27 8.86 9.69
N ILE A 27 6.94 8.99 8.55
CA ILE A 27 6.27 9.06 7.24
C ILE A 27 5.37 7.84 7.05
N ARG A 28 5.86 6.62 7.29
CA ARG A 28 5.07 5.39 7.14
C ARG A 28 3.82 5.37 8.00
N ILE A 29 3.94 5.65 9.31
CA ILE A 29 2.78 5.56 10.20
C ILE A 29 1.76 6.67 9.93
N VAL A 30 2.22 7.89 9.64
CA VAL A 30 1.33 9.00 9.27
C VAL A 30 0.62 8.69 7.96
N SER A 31 1.33 8.12 6.99
CA SER A 31 0.74 7.64 5.74
C SER A 31 -0.32 6.57 5.99
N LEU A 32 -0.05 5.63 6.89
CA LEU A 32 -1.01 4.57 7.25
C LEU A 32 -2.28 5.13 7.87
N ILE A 33 -2.14 6.03 8.85
CA ILE A 33 -3.26 6.68 9.51
C ILE A 33 -4.05 7.53 8.51
N GLY A 34 -3.37 8.21 7.59
CA GLY A 34 -4.00 8.97 6.52
C GLY A 34 -4.84 8.10 5.59
N VAL A 35 -4.34 6.92 5.21
CA VAL A 35 -5.07 5.95 4.38
C VAL A 35 -6.30 5.40 5.10
N VAL A 36 -6.15 4.98 6.37
CA VAL A 36 -7.27 4.47 7.17
C VAL A 36 -8.33 5.56 7.34
N THR A 37 -7.93 6.78 7.69
CA THR A 37 -8.82 7.94 7.80
C THR A 37 -9.49 8.24 6.46
N GLY A 38 -8.74 8.22 5.35
CA GLY A 38 -9.24 8.44 4.00
C GLY A 38 -10.35 7.45 3.64
N HIS A 39 -10.10 6.15 3.75
CA HIS A 39 -11.12 5.12 3.50
C HIS A 39 -12.35 5.30 4.40
N THR A 40 -12.12 5.61 5.68
CA THR A 40 -13.19 5.81 6.66
C THR A 40 -14.06 7.01 6.30
N VAL A 41 -13.49 8.12 5.85
CA VAL A 41 -14.27 9.32 5.48
C VAL A 41 -14.98 9.12 4.14
N MET A 42 -14.30 8.48 3.18
CA MET A 42 -14.77 8.30 1.80
C MET A 42 -15.89 7.26 1.67
N ALA A 43 -15.82 6.14 2.40
CA ALA A 43 -16.75 5.03 2.23
C ALA A 43 -18.18 5.38 2.69
N ILE A 44 -19.15 5.30 1.78
CA ILE A 44 -20.57 5.44 2.09
C ILE A 44 -21.29 4.17 1.65
N SER A 45 -22.35 3.78 2.36
CA SER A 45 -23.11 2.59 1.97
C SER A 45 -24.55 2.65 2.44
N VAL A 46 -25.40 1.92 1.74
CA VAL A 46 -26.79 1.65 2.12
C VAL A 46 -27.22 0.30 1.54
N ILE A 47 -28.07 -0.43 2.26
CA ILE A 47 -28.75 -1.60 1.72
C ILE A 47 -30.15 -1.16 1.27
N ARG A 48 -30.42 -1.27 -0.03
CA ARG A 48 -31.73 -0.97 -0.62
C ARG A 48 -32.23 -2.20 -1.37
N ASN A 49 -33.45 -2.63 -1.10
CA ASN A 49 -34.06 -3.83 -1.72
C ASN A 49 -33.13 -5.06 -1.61
N HIS A 50 -32.54 -5.26 -0.43
CA HIS A 50 -31.55 -6.30 -0.14
C HIS A 50 -30.25 -6.23 -0.97
N VAL A 51 -29.95 -5.12 -1.67
CA VAL A 51 -28.69 -4.93 -2.39
C VAL A 51 -27.80 -3.97 -1.60
N LEU A 52 -26.56 -4.40 -1.30
CA LEU A 52 -25.54 -3.53 -0.71
C LEU A 52 -25.01 -2.58 -1.78
N ILE A 53 -25.33 -1.30 -1.64
CA ILE A 53 -24.78 -0.23 -2.47
C ILE A 53 -23.55 0.30 -1.74
N TRP A 54 -22.36 -0.01 -2.27
CA TRP A 54 -21.08 0.51 -1.79
C TRP A 54 -20.63 1.64 -2.71
N ASP A 55 -20.54 2.85 -2.17
CA ASP A 55 -20.26 4.07 -2.94
C ASP A 55 -19.20 4.92 -2.21
N ASN A 56 -18.78 6.02 -2.84
CA ASN A 56 -17.72 6.87 -2.35
C ASN A 56 -18.15 8.34 -2.36
N LEU A 57 -17.92 9.02 -1.24
CA LEU A 57 -18.20 10.46 -1.11
C LEU A 57 -17.52 11.32 -2.19
N LEU A 58 -16.44 10.84 -2.82
CA LEU A 58 -15.82 11.49 -3.99
C LEU A 58 -16.79 11.73 -5.16
N THR A 59 -17.86 10.95 -5.28
CA THR A 59 -18.87 11.14 -6.35
C THR A 59 -19.81 12.31 -6.07
N THR A 60 -19.82 12.83 -4.84
CA THR A 60 -20.78 13.85 -4.39
C THR A 60 -20.24 15.28 -4.45
N SER A 61 -18.91 15.48 -4.44
CA SER A 61 -18.32 16.82 -4.43
C SER A 61 -16.91 16.87 -5.01
N VAL A 62 -16.68 17.88 -5.86
CA VAL A 62 -15.34 18.22 -6.40
C VAL A 62 -14.35 18.59 -5.29
N VAL A 63 -14.83 19.11 -4.14
CA VAL A 63 -13.96 19.40 -2.99
C VAL A 63 -13.36 18.11 -2.43
N PHE A 64 -14.16 17.03 -2.30
CA PHE A 64 -13.64 15.74 -1.88
C PHE A 64 -12.69 15.13 -2.92
N GLN A 65 -12.95 15.34 -4.21
CA GLN A 65 -12.03 14.96 -5.28
C GLN A 65 -10.69 15.70 -5.17
N ALA A 66 -10.70 17.01 -4.95
CA ALA A 66 -9.49 17.81 -4.75
C ALA A 66 -8.72 17.40 -3.47
N LEU A 67 -9.44 17.04 -2.39
CA LEU A 67 -8.82 16.54 -1.16
C LEU A 67 -8.00 15.27 -1.39
N THR A 68 -8.26 14.48 -2.43
CA THR A 68 -7.42 13.33 -2.78
C THR A 68 -5.98 13.73 -3.08
N TRP A 69 -5.70 14.95 -3.53
CA TRP A 69 -4.32 15.43 -3.77
C TRP A 69 -3.48 15.53 -2.49
N VAL A 70 -4.14 15.67 -1.34
CA VAL A 70 -3.46 15.66 -0.05
C VAL A 70 -3.51 14.26 0.57
N LEU A 71 -4.61 13.54 0.36
CA LEU A 71 -4.87 12.24 1.00
C LEU A 71 -4.33 11.03 0.23
N GLN A 72 -3.86 11.20 -1.02
CA GLN A 72 -3.25 10.16 -1.84
C GLN A 72 -1.81 9.84 -1.39
N ILE A 73 -1.67 9.39 -0.14
CA ILE A 73 -0.37 9.31 0.53
C ILE A 73 0.44 8.05 0.13
N MET A 74 -0.11 7.19 -0.74
CA MET A 74 0.57 5.97 -1.23
C MET A 74 2.01 6.17 -1.71
N PRO A 75 2.37 7.22 -2.49
CA PRO A 75 3.75 7.43 -2.91
C PRO A 75 4.74 7.50 -1.74
N LEU A 76 4.34 8.07 -0.59
CA LEU A 76 5.21 8.19 0.57
C LEU A 76 5.60 6.85 1.20
N PHE A 77 4.73 5.83 1.10
CA PHE A 77 5.06 4.48 1.53
C PHE A 77 6.15 3.83 0.67
N PHE A 78 6.04 3.95 -0.66
CA PHE A 78 7.06 3.43 -1.58
C PHE A 78 8.38 4.19 -1.42
N PHE A 79 8.32 5.50 -1.23
CA PHE A 79 9.47 6.34 -0.90
C PHE A 79 10.18 5.85 0.36
N ALA A 80 9.46 5.75 1.48
CA ALA A 80 10.05 5.34 2.76
C ALA A 80 10.48 3.87 2.76
N GLY A 81 9.73 3.01 2.05
CA GLY A 81 10.04 1.61 1.82
C GLY A 81 11.38 1.41 1.12
N ALA A 82 11.57 2.08 -0.02
CA ALA A 82 12.79 2.00 -0.80
C ALA A 82 13.98 2.62 -0.05
N ALA A 83 13.79 3.79 0.55
CA ALA A 83 14.81 4.48 1.34
C ALA A 83 15.37 3.60 2.47
N ALA A 84 14.49 2.95 3.26
CA ALA A 84 14.94 2.06 4.34
C ALA A 84 15.55 0.75 3.81
N SER A 85 15.07 0.27 2.66
CA SER A 85 15.54 -1.00 2.08
C SER A 85 16.94 -0.88 1.48
N LEU A 86 17.28 0.30 0.96
CA LEU A 86 18.59 0.60 0.38
C LEU A 86 19.75 0.30 1.33
N LEU A 87 19.60 0.58 2.63
CA LEU A 87 20.64 0.32 3.66
C LEU A 87 21.03 -1.15 3.77
N SER A 88 20.09 -2.05 3.51
CA SER A 88 20.31 -3.50 3.62
C SER A 88 20.77 -4.14 2.32
N TRP A 89 20.76 -3.40 1.22
CA TRP A 89 21.12 -3.91 -0.10
C TRP A 89 22.55 -3.52 -0.44
N ARG A 90 23.39 -4.51 -0.75
CA ARG A 90 24.76 -4.29 -1.22
C ARG A 90 24.99 -5.05 -2.53
N PRO A 91 25.76 -4.50 -3.49
CA PRO A 91 26.22 -5.27 -4.63
C PRO A 91 26.86 -6.59 -4.18
N GLY A 92 26.53 -7.70 -4.84
CA GLY A 92 26.99 -9.04 -4.45
C GLY A 92 26.09 -9.78 -3.45
N THR A 93 25.08 -9.12 -2.86
CA THR A 93 24.08 -9.80 -2.03
C THR A 93 23.22 -10.73 -2.89
N ASN A 94 22.90 -11.93 -2.40
CA ASN A 94 21.95 -12.83 -3.06
C ASN A 94 20.56 -12.16 -3.13
N TRP A 95 20.12 -11.81 -4.34
CA TRP A 95 18.89 -11.05 -4.58
C TRP A 95 17.64 -11.73 -4.03
N GLY A 96 17.41 -13.01 -4.34
CA GLY A 96 16.24 -13.74 -3.85
C GLY A 96 16.27 -13.99 -2.35
N GLY A 97 17.43 -14.28 -1.77
CA GLY A 97 17.58 -14.41 -0.31
C GLY A 97 17.26 -13.12 0.42
N TRP A 98 17.73 -11.99 -0.11
CA TRP A 98 17.42 -10.66 0.42
C TRP A 98 15.93 -10.33 0.30
N LEU A 99 15.33 -10.56 -0.86
CA LEU A 99 13.90 -10.32 -1.11
C LEU A 99 13.04 -11.23 -0.23
N MET A 100 13.39 -12.51 -0.09
CA MET A 100 12.70 -13.47 0.77
C MET A 100 12.67 -13.01 2.23
N LYS A 101 13.77 -12.50 2.77
CA LYS A 101 13.82 -11.96 4.14
C LYS A 101 12.84 -10.81 4.34
N ARG A 102 12.60 -9.99 3.32
CA ARG A 102 11.61 -8.90 3.34
C ARG A 102 10.19 -9.43 3.23
N CYS A 103 9.93 -10.30 2.25
CA CYS A 103 8.64 -10.94 2.03
C CYS A 103 8.19 -11.76 3.24
N THR A 104 9.12 -12.39 3.99
CA THR A 104 8.79 -13.19 5.16
C THR A 104 7.96 -12.39 6.18
N ARG A 105 8.42 -11.18 6.52
CA ARG A 105 7.70 -10.31 7.46
C ARG A 105 6.42 -9.72 6.88
N LEU A 106 6.40 -9.41 5.58
CA LEU A 106 5.24 -8.80 4.91
C LEU A 106 4.07 -9.76 4.76
N PHE A 107 4.33 -11.01 4.36
CA PHE A 107 3.28 -12.01 4.09
C PHE A 107 2.78 -12.73 5.35
N ARG A 108 3.52 -12.68 6.45
CA ARG A 108 3.11 -13.31 7.72
C ARG A 108 1.68 -12.94 8.15
N PRO A 109 1.30 -11.65 8.31
CA PRO A 109 -0.07 -11.28 8.65
C PRO A 109 -1.07 -11.52 7.49
N VAL A 110 -0.59 -11.60 6.25
CA VAL A 110 -1.42 -11.79 5.06
C VAL A 110 -2.01 -13.20 5.02
N PHE A 111 -1.27 -14.22 5.45
CA PHE A 111 -1.81 -15.59 5.53
C PHE A 111 -3.00 -15.68 6.49
N TYR A 112 -2.92 -15.03 7.65
CA TYR A 112 -4.05 -14.97 8.58
C TYR A 112 -5.24 -14.21 8.00
N TYR A 113 -4.97 -13.12 7.29
CA TYR A 113 -6.00 -12.32 6.61
C TYR A 113 -6.72 -13.11 5.51
N LEU A 114 -5.98 -13.84 4.68
CA LEU A 114 -6.54 -14.72 3.67
C LEU A 114 -7.34 -15.87 4.29
N GLY A 115 -6.84 -16.47 5.38
CA GLY A 115 -7.56 -17.49 6.14
C GLY A 115 -8.87 -16.97 6.72
N PHE A 116 -8.86 -15.77 7.31
CA PHE A 116 -10.07 -15.11 7.80
C PHE A 116 -11.11 -14.94 6.69
N TRP A 117 -10.72 -14.37 5.54
CA TRP A 117 -11.67 -14.16 4.44
C TRP A 117 -12.13 -15.46 3.80
N ALA A 118 -11.27 -16.46 3.67
CA ALA A 118 -11.67 -17.78 3.18
C ALA A 118 -12.78 -18.37 4.08
N VAL A 119 -12.57 -18.38 5.40
CA VAL A 119 -13.58 -18.87 6.35
C VAL A 119 -14.84 -18.01 6.33
N ALA A 120 -14.70 -16.68 6.41
CA ALA A 120 -15.84 -15.76 6.43
C ALA A 120 -16.70 -15.91 5.16
N LEU A 121 -16.09 -15.94 3.98
CA LEU A 121 -16.82 -16.10 2.72
C LEU A 121 -17.45 -17.49 2.60
N THR A 122 -16.75 -18.57 2.97
CA THR A 122 -17.36 -19.91 2.98
C THR A 122 -18.57 -20.00 3.91
N LEU A 123 -18.49 -19.39 5.10
CA LEU A 123 -19.61 -19.37 6.04
C LEU A 123 -20.77 -18.49 5.58
N LEU A 124 -20.49 -17.37 4.90
CA LEU A 124 -21.52 -16.45 4.42
C LEU A 124 -22.22 -16.92 3.13
N TYR A 125 -21.57 -17.78 2.34
CA TYR A 125 -22.09 -18.26 1.06
C TYR A 125 -23.54 -18.80 1.09
N PRO A 126 -23.95 -19.66 2.05
CA PRO A 126 -25.33 -20.17 2.09
C PRO A 126 -26.36 -19.15 2.62
N PHE A 127 -25.93 -18.08 3.29
CA PHE A 127 -26.83 -17.13 3.95
C PHE A 127 -27.02 -15.82 3.18
N LEU A 128 -26.06 -15.43 2.36
CA LEU A 128 -26.10 -14.18 1.61
C LEU A 128 -26.58 -14.42 0.18
N PRO A 129 -27.56 -13.64 -0.31
CA PRO A 129 -27.84 -13.56 -1.74
C PRO A 129 -26.58 -13.23 -2.54
N GLN A 130 -26.48 -13.80 -3.74
CA GLN A 130 -25.27 -13.70 -4.57
C GLN A 130 -24.86 -12.25 -4.87
N HIS A 131 -25.84 -11.35 -5.02
CA HIS A 131 -25.62 -9.92 -5.27
C HIS A 131 -25.08 -9.14 -4.04
N ILE A 132 -25.15 -9.71 -2.83
CA ILE A 132 -24.47 -9.18 -1.63
C ILE A 132 -23.10 -9.85 -1.45
N TYR A 133 -23.05 -11.17 -1.66
CA TYR A 133 -21.84 -11.96 -1.50
C TYR A 133 -20.72 -11.52 -2.44
N GLU A 134 -21.03 -11.32 -3.72
CA GLU A 134 -20.03 -11.03 -4.75
C GLU A 134 -19.26 -9.72 -4.56
N PRO A 135 -19.91 -8.58 -4.20
CA PRO A 135 -19.18 -7.36 -3.83
C PRO A 135 -18.25 -7.54 -2.64
N ILE A 136 -18.68 -8.28 -1.61
CA ILE A 136 -17.87 -8.56 -0.41
C ILE A 136 -16.66 -9.40 -0.80
N ALA A 137 -16.86 -10.47 -1.57
CA ALA A 137 -15.78 -11.32 -2.09
C ALA A 137 -14.80 -10.52 -2.97
N GLY A 138 -15.29 -9.57 -3.78
CA GLY A 138 -14.46 -8.69 -4.61
C GLY A 138 -13.56 -7.75 -3.79
N VAL A 139 -14.12 -7.07 -2.79
CA VAL A 139 -13.40 -6.08 -1.95
C VAL A 139 -12.50 -6.76 -0.91
N SER A 140 -12.79 -8.00 -0.52
CA SER A 140 -12.12 -8.75 0.56
C SER A 140 -10.60 -8.65 0.54
N ILE A 141 -9.96 -8.87 -0.61
CA ILE A 141 -8.50 -8.84 -0.77
C ILE A 141 -8.01 -7.65 -1.59
N GLN A 142 -8.88 -6.68 -1.87
CA GLN A 142 -8.55 -5.53 -2.72
C GLN A 142 -7.35 -4.76 -2.21
N LEU A 143 -7.18 -4.62 -0.88
CA LEU A 143 -6.02 -3.98 -0.26
C LEU A 143 -4.67 -4.66 -0.58
N LEU A 144 -4.65 -5.92 -1.02
CA LEU A 144 -3.38 -6.60 -1.27
C LEU A 144 -2.61 -6.00 -2.48
N TRP A 145 -3.19 -5.05 -3.22
CA TRP A 145 -2.58 -4.48 -4.44
C TRP A 145 -1.30 -3.76 -4.08
N PHE A 146 -1.36 -3.02 -2.97
CA PHE A 146 -0.23 -2.28 -2.42
C PHE A 146 0.89 -3.25 -2.09
N LEU A 147 0.59 -4.39 -1.45
CA LEU A 147 1.58 -5.40 -1.14
C LEU A 147 2.21 -5.99 -2.41
N GLY A 148 1.39 -6.35 -3.40
CA GLY A 148 1.86 -6.87 -4.68
C GLY A 148 2.83 -5.89 -5.37
N ALA A 149 2.40 -4.63 -5.52
CA ALA A 149 3.23 -3.56 -6.07
C ALA A 149 4.49 -3.31 -5.24
N TYR A 150 4.39 -3.35 -3.90
CA TYR A 150 5.52 -3.14 -2.99
C TYR A 150 6.59 -4.22 -3.14
N VAL A 151 6.19 -5.49 -3.26
CA VAL A 151 7.11 -6.60 -3.53
C VAL A 151 7.84 -6.38 -4.86
N LEU A 152 7.15 -5.94 -5.92
CA LEU A 152 7.76 -5.66 -7.22
C LEU A 152 8.72 -4.47 -7.19
N VAL A 153 8.40 -3.41 -6.46
CA VAL A 153 9.30 -2.27 -6.25
C VAL A 153 10.55 -2.70 -5.46
N LEU A 154 10.40 -3.54 -4.43
CA LEU A 154 11.55 -4.12 -3.71
C LEU A 154 12.36 -5.06 -4.60
N ALA A 155 11.71 -5.83 -5.47
CA ALA A 155 12.39 -6.68 -6.45
C ALA A 155 13.26 -5.84 -7.40
N ALA A 156 12.83 -4.62 -7.74
CA ALA A 156 13.60 -3.67 -8.54
C ALA A 156 14.76 -2.96 -7.79
N MET A 157 14.97 -3.25 -6.49
CA MET A 157 16.04 -2.66 -5.67
C MET A 157 17.44 -2.72 -6.31
N PRO A 158 17.88 -3.80 -6.99
CA PRO A 158 19.18 -3.82 -7.66
C PRO A 158 19.34 -2.72 -8.71
N ALA A 159 18.28 -2.39 -9.46
CA ALA A 159 18.28 -1.33 -10.44
C ALA A 159 18.22 0.05 -9.76
N LEU A 160 17.32 0.21 -8.77
CA LEU A 160 17.20 1.43 -7.98
C LEU A 160 18.52 1.81 -7.28
N ALA A 161 19.25 0.81 -6.77
CA ALA A 161 20.54 1.00 -6.12
C ALA A 161 21.65 1.50 -7.09
N ARG A 162 21.46 1.45 -8.41
CA ARG A 162 22.41 2.02 -9.39
C ARG A 162 22.27 3.54 -9.55
N ILE A 163 21.24 4.15 -8.98
CA ILE A 163 20.97 5.60 -9.06
C ILE A 163 21.88 6.36 -8.10
N THR A 164 23.13 6.58 -8.51
CA THR A 164 24.17 7.22 -7.70
C THR A 164 24.31 8.72 -7.95
N THR A 165 23.72 9.24 -9.03
CA THR A 165 23.86 10.64 -9.43
C THR A 165 22.51 11.25 -9.77
N ARG A 166 22.44 12.59 -9.75
CA ARG A 166 21.25 13.37 -10.15
C ARG A 166 20.83 13.04 -11.58
N THR A 167 21.78 12.92 -12.51
CA THR A 167 21.49 12.61 -13.91
C THR A 167 20.82 11.24 -14.05
N ARG A 168 21.27 10.23 -13.31
CA ARG A 168 20.64 8.90 -13.31
C ARG A 168 19.23 8.92 -12.71
N LEU A 169 19.01 9.76 -11.70
CA LEU A 169 17.68 9.96 -11.12
C LEU A 169 16.74 10.59 -12.14
N VAL A 170 17.14 11.69 -12.77
CA VAL A 170 16.33 12.39 -13.79
C VAL A 170 16.06 11.46 -14.98
N ALA A 171 17.07 10.74 -15.47
CA ALA A 171 16.89 9.78 -16.55
C ALA A 171 15.94 8.64 -16.18
N GLY A 172 16.06 8.07 -14.97
CA GLY A 172 15.19 6.98 -14.51
C GLY A 172 13.74 7.43 -14.32
N VAL A 173 13.52 8.57 -13.65
CA VAL A 173 12.18 9.16 -13.48
C VAL A 173 11.59 9.53 -14.82
N GLY A 174 12.36 10.20 -15.69
CA GLY A 174 11.94 10.57 -17.03
C GLY A 174 11.58 9.37 -17.90
N ALA A 175 12.34 8.28 -17.84
CA ALA A 175 12.04 7.05 -18.59
C ALA A 175 10.72 6.41 -18.14
N VAL A 176 10.49 6.28 -16.82
CA VAL A 176 9.23 5.72 -16.30
C VAL A 176 8.05 6.64 -16.63
N TYR A 177 8.20 7.95 -16.44
CA TYR A 177 7.16 8.94 -16.72
C TYR A 177 6.80 8.97 -18.21
N ALA A 178 7.78 8.97 -19.11
CA ALA A 178 7.57 8.92 -20.56
C ALA A 178 6.92 7.60 -21.01
N THR A 179 7.29 6.48 -20.39
CA THR A 179 6.66 5.18 -20.68
C THR A 179 5.17 5.20 -20.31
N ILE A 180 4.84 5.76 -19.14
CA ILE A 180 3.44 5.92 -18.70
C ILE A 180 2.67 6.84 -19.66
N ALA A 181 3.29 7.95 -20.08
CA ALA A 181 2.68 8.88 -21.04
C ALA A 181 2.36 8.18 -22.38
N LEU A 182 3.29 7.37 -22.90
CA LEU A 182 3.08 6.60 -24.13
C LEU A 182 1.94 5.59 -24.00
N ILE A 183 1.87 4.90 -22.86
CA ILE A 183 0.79 3.94 -22.56
C ILE A 183 -0.56 4.67 -22.48
N ASP A 184 -0.63 5.79 -21.77
CA ASP A 184 -1.87 6.57 -21.66
C ASP A 184 -2.33 7.09 -23.02
N VAL A 185 -1.43 7.64 -23.84
CA VAL A 185 -1.73 8.02 -25.23
C VAL A 185 -2.26 6.82 -26.02
N THR A 186 -1.62 5.66 -25.91
CA THR A 186 -2.04 4.44 -26.62
C THR A 186 -3.45 3.99 -26.19
N ARG A 187 -3.75 4.02 -24.89
CA ARG A 187 -5.05 3.62 -24.34
C ARG A 187 -6.17 4.58 -24.74
N LEU A 188 -5.86 5.87 -24.86
CA LEU A 188 -6.81 6.90 -25.28
C LEU A 188 -7.15 6.79 -26.76
N HIS A 189 -6.18 6.41 -27.62
CA HIS A 189 -6.41 6.27 -29.07
C HIS A 189 -6.91 4.88 -29.49
N TRP A 190 -6.57 3.83 -28.74
CA TRP A 190 -6.98 2.46 -29.02
C TRP A 190 -7.64 1.81 -27.81
N PRO A 191 -8.99 1.80 -27.73
CA PRO A 191 -9.73 1.20 -26.61
C PRO A 191 -9.40 -0.28 -26.38
N ALA A 192 -9.12 -1.03 -27.44
CA ALA A 192 -8.68 -2.42 -27.37
C ALA A 192 -7.36 -2.61 -26.59
N ALA A 193 -6.53 -1.57 -26.52
CA ALA A 193 -5.27 -1.55 -25.79
C ALA A 193 -5.42 -1.06 -24.34
N SER A 194 -6.65 -0.85 -23.83
CA SER A 194 -6.92 -0.38 -22.47
C SER A 194 -6.22 -1.21 -21.38
N ALA A 195 -6.06 -2.52 -21.60
CA ALA A 195 -5.36 -3.44 -20.71
C ALA A 195 -3.86 -3.12 -20.55
N LEU A 196 -3.22 -2.43 -21.51
CA LEU A 196 -1.83 -1.98 -21.36
C LEU A 196 -1.65 -1.04 -20.17
N GLY A 197 -2.71 -0.36 -19.72
CA GLY A 197 -2.65 0.54 -18.56
C GLY A 197 -2.17 -0.15 -17.29
N TYR A 198 -2.36 -1.47 -17.12
CA TYR A 198 -1.82 -2.17 -15.96
C TYR A 198 -0.29 -2.15 -15.90
N LEU A 199 0.41 -1.92 -17.02
CA LEU A 199 1.86 -1.69 -17.05
C LEU A 199 2.26 -0.37 -16.35
N ASN A 200 1.34 0.60 -16.26
CA ASN A 200 1.58 1.85 -15.51
C ASN A 200 1.70 1.62 -14.01
N MET A 201 1.54 0.40 -13.49
CA MET A 201 1.95 0.05 -12.14
C MET A 201 3.44 0.35 -11.87
N ALA A 202 4.25 0.50 -12.92
CA ALA A 202 5.61 1.02 -12.84
C ALA A 202 5.70 2.42 -12.19
N VAL A 203 4.60 3.17 -12.09
CA VAL A 203 4.52 4.49 -11.43
C VAL A 203 5.14 4.48 -10.03
N TRP A 204 4.99 3.39 -9.28
CA TRP A 204 5.50 3.26 -7.92
C TRP A 204 7.02 3.13 -7.82
N LEU A 205 7.71 2.94 -8.96
CA LEU A 205 9.16 3.07 -9.04
C LEU A 205 9.60 4.53 -8.87
N ILE A 206 8.79 5.51 -9.29
CA ILE A 206 9.11 6.94 -9.15
C ILE A 206 9.35 7.31 -7.68
N PRO A 207 8.39 7.13 -6.74
CA PRO A 207 8.63 7.44 -5.34
C PRO A 207 9.79 6.62 -4.75
N ALA A 208 9.98 5.37 -5.20
CA ALA A 208 11.12 4.57 -4.79
C ALA A 208 12.48 5.17 -5.22
N MET A 209 12.56 5.70 -6.44
CA MET A 209 13.74 6.43 -6.94
C MET A 209 14.00 7.70 -6.12
N PHE A 210 12.96 8.46 -5.77
CA PHE A 210 13.08 9.60 -4.87
C PHE A 210 13.52 9.18 -3.45
N GLY A 211 13.07 8.03 -2.94
CA GLY A 211 13.53 7.46 -1.68
C GLY A 211 15.02 7.14 -1.68
N VAL A 212 15.53 6.59 -2.79
CA VAL A 212 16.98 6.40 -3.00
C VAL A 212 17.71 7.73 -3.09
N ALA A 213 17.15 8.70 -3.82
CA ALA A 213 17.72 10.03 -3.98
C ALA A 213 17.86 10.77 -2.64
N TYR A 214 16.84 10.68 -1.80
CA TYR A 214 16.85 11.20 -0.43
C TYR A 214 18.02 10.62 0.37
N ARG A 215 18.11 9.29 0.44
CA ARG A 215 19.14 8.60 1.23
C ARG A 215 20.55 8.88 0.76
N ARG A 216 20.74 9.19 -0.52
CA ARG A 216 22.03 9.54 -1.12
C ARG A 216 22.30 11.04 -1.17
N GLY A 217 21.39 11.88 -0.64
CA GLY A 217 21.54 13.33 -0.67
C GLY A 217 21.57 13.92 -2.08
N LEU A 218 20.91 13.27 -3.05
CA LEU A 218 20.96 13.69 -4.46
C LEU A 218 20.15 14.97 -4.71
N LEU A 219 19.17 15.30 -3.90
CA LEU A 219 18.34 16.51 -4.05
C LEU A 219 18.50 17.41 -2.83
N THR A 220 18.69 18.71 -3.07
CA THR A 220 18.61 19.72 -2.01
C THR A 220 17.14 20.05 -1.71
N GLY A 221 16.85 20.57 -0.52
CA GLY A 221 15.48 20.96 -0.16
C GLY A 221 14.88 21.98 -1.15
N ARG A 222 15.67 22.96 -1.61
CA ARG A 222 15.24 23.92 -2.64
C ARG A 222 14.96 23.25 -3.99
N ALA A 223 15.84 22.38 -4.46
CA ALA A 223 15.63 21.65 -5.71
C ALA A 223 14.37 20.77 -5.63
N ALA A 224 14.14 20.12 -4.48
CA ALA A 224 12.95 19.31 -4.26
C ALA A 224 11.66 20.15 -4.27
N LEU A 225 11.65 21.36 -3.68
CA LEU A 225 10.50 22.27 -3.77
C LEU A 225 10.22 22.72 -5.20
N VAL A 226 11.26 23.05 -5.97
CA VAL A 226 11.11 23.41 -7.40
C VAL A 226 10.58 22.23 -8.20
N THR A 227 11.11 21.02 -7.99
CA THR A 227 10.60 19.79 -8.63
C THR A 227 9.14 19.55 -8.29
N ALA A 228 8.73 19.72 -7.03
CA ALA A 228 7.33 19.58 -6.63
C ALA A 228 6.43 20.63 -7.30
N ALA A 229 6.86 21.90 -7.34
CA ALA A 229 6.09 22.98 -7.96
C ALA A 229 5.92 22.77 -9.47
N VAL A 230 6.99 22.35 -10.17
CA VAL A 230 6.94 22.07 -11.61
C VAL A 230 6.04 20.87 -11.90
N ALA A 231 6.20 19.76 -11.18
CA ALA A 231 5.36 18.58 -11.38
C ALA A 231 3.88 18.89 -11.07
N PHE A 232 3.61 19.67 -10.02
CA PHE A 232 2.25 20.09 -9.69
C PHE A 232 1.64 20.99 -10.76
N ALA A 233 2.40 21.91 -11.34
CA ALA A 233 1.94 22.74 -12.46
C ALA A 233 1.62 21.89 -13.71
N VAL A 234 2.43 20.85 -13.97
CA VAL A 234 2.14 19.88 -15.04
C VAL A 234 0.86 19.10 -14.75
N ASP A 235 0.67 18.60 -13.53
CA ASP A 235 -0.56 17.88 -13.15
C ASP A 235 -1.80 18.77 -13.31
N LEU A 236 -1.72 20.05 -12.89
CA LEU A 236 -2.80 21.01 -13.12
C LEU A 236 -3.09 21.22 -14.61
N ALA A 237 -2.05 21.32 -15.44
CA ALA A 237 -2.24 21.42 -16.89
C ALA A 237 -2.87 20.14 -17.47
N LEU A 238 -2.48 18.96 -16.99
CA LEU A 238 -3.07 17.68 -17.40
C LEU A 238 -4.56 17.59 -17.03
N VAL A 239 -4.98 18.11 -15.88
CA VAL A 239 -6.39 18.17 -15.48
C VAL A 239 -7.16 19.21 -16.29
N CYS A 240 -6.61 20.42 -16.44
CA CYS A 240 -7.33 21.52 -17.09
C CYS A 240 -7.44 21.36 -18.60
N LEU A 241 -6.44 20.75 -19.24
CA LEU A 241 -6.32 20.65 -20.70
C LEU A 241 -6.38 19.21 -21.24
N GLY A 242 -6.19 18.22 -20.37
CA GLY A 242 -6.11 16.81 -20.74
C GLY A 242 -7.33 16.00 -20.31
N PRO A 243 -7.36 14.70 -20.64
CA PRO A 243 -8.49 13.81 -20.36
C PRO A 243 -8.49 13.25 -18.91
N TYR A 244 -7.70 13.84 -18.01
CA TYR A 244 -7.46 13.30 -16.67
C TYR A 244 -8.47 13.85 -15.66
N GLU A 245 -8.95 12.98 -14.77
CA GLU A 245 -9.88 13.39 -13.71
C GLU A 245 -9.17 14.20 -12.61
N VAL A 246 -9.91 15.10 -11.96
CA VAL A 246 -9.44 15.82 -10.75
C VAL A 246 -9.14 14.84 -9.62
N SER A 247 -9.94 13.79 -9.47
CA SER A 247 -9.74 12.82 -8.40
C SER A 247 -8.54 11.92 -8.68
N LEU A 248 -7.57 11.88 -7.76
CA LEU A 248 -6.45 10.92 -7.83
C LEU A 248 -6.88 9.49 -7.54
N VAL A 249 -8.05 9.29 -6.94
CA VAL A 249 -8.61 7.98 -6.61
C VAL A 249 -9.81 7.70 -7.52
N GLY A 250 -10.01 6.44 -7.90
CA GLY A 250 -11.13 6.03 -8.75
C GLY A 250 -12.48 6.45 -8.17
N THR A 251 -13.26 7.19 -8.98
CA THR A 251 -14.60 7.65 -8.62
C THR A 251 -15.71 6.94 -9.41
N GLY A 252 -15.35 6.14 -10.42
CA GLY A 252 -16.31 5.46 -11.30
C GLY A 252 -16.93 6.35 -12.39
N HIS A 253 -16.49 7.60 -12.53
CA HIS A 253 -16.93 8.50 -13.61
C HIS A 253 -16.33 8.13 -14.98
N HIS A 254 -16.85 8.78 -16.02
CA HIS A 254 -16.51 8.50 -17.43
C HIS A 254 -15.11 8.97 -17.87
N GLY A 255 -14.33 9.65 -17.03
CA GLY A 255 -12.99 10.12 -17.35
C GLY A 255 -11.92 9.03 -17.22
N LEU A 256 -10.67 9.36 -17.58
CA LEU A 256 -9.56 8.43 -17.38
C LEU A 256 -9.23 8.34 -15.87
N SER A 257 -9.58 7.21 -15.25
CA SER A 257 -9.25 6.95 -13.84
C SER A 257 -7.74 7.04 -13.58
N ASN A 258 -7.35 7.76 -12.53
CA ASN A 258 -5.94 7.96 -12.15
C ASN A 258 -5.32 6.80 -11.35
N THR A 259 -6.11 5.84 -10.85
CA THR A 259 -5.61 4.70 -10.04
C THR A 259 -5.92 3.32 -10.62
N SER A 260 -6.86 3.23 -11.55
CA SER A 260 -7.40 1.93 -11.97
C SER A 260 -7.57 1.85 -13.49
N PRO A 261 -6.45 1.65 -14.24
CA PRO A 261 -5.06 1.58 -13.79
C PRO A 261 -4.36 2.96 -13.67
N PRO A 262 -3.18 3.06 -13.03
CA PRO A 262 -2.51 4.34 -12.79
C PRO A 262 -2.28 5.18 -14.05
N SER A 263 -2.41 6.49 -13.94
CA SER A 263 -2.24 7.43 -15.06
C SER A 263 -0.93 8.24 -14.96
N LEU A 264 -0.64 9.02 -16.00
CA LEU A 264 0.43 9.99 -16.04
C LEU A 264 0.31 11.04 -14.93
N LEU A 265 -0.91 11.50 -14.64
CA LEU A 265 -1.19 12.42 -13.55
C LEU A 265 -0.80 11.80 -12.20
N GLN A 266 -1.13 10.53 -11.97
CA GLN A 266 -0.68 9.82 -10.76
C GLN A 266 0.86 9.72 -10.67
N ALA A 267 1.54 9.62 -11.81
CA ALA A 267 3.01 9.65 -11.87
C ALA A 267 3.58 11.02 -11.49
N GLY A 268 2.99 12.10 -11.99
CA GLY A 268 3.38 13.47 -11.64
C GLY A 268 3.12 13.74 -10.17
N HIS A 269 1.97 13.31 -9.66
CA HIS A 269 1.62 13.47 -8.26
C HIS A 269 2.57 12.68 -7.34
N ALA A 270 3.02 11.50 -7.75
CA ALA A 270 4.03 10.74 -7.02
C ALA A 270 5.38 11.48 -6.94
N ILE A 271 5.74 12.25 -7.97
CA ILE A 271 6.89 13.17 -7.95
C ILE A 271 6.64 14.29 -6.93
N VAL A 272 5.47 14.95 -6.99
CA VAL A 272 5.09 16.04 -6.09
C VAL A 272 5.24 15.62 -4.63
N LEU A 273 4.55 14.56 -4.21
CA LEU A 273 4.60 14.12 -2.81
C LEU A 273 5.99 13.68 -2.37
N SER A 274 6.73 12.97 -3.22
CA SER A 274 8.07 12.51 -2.88
C SER A 274 9.06 13.67 -2.74
N ALA A 275 8.96 14.66 -3.61
CA ALA A 275 9.81 15.84 -3.56
C ALA A 275 9.45 16.74 -2.36
N LEU A 276 8.16 16.92 -2.06
CA LEU A 276 7.72 17.58 -0.83
C LEU A 276 8.21 16.86 0.43
N ALA A 277 8.20 15.52 0.46
CA ALA A 277 8.73 14.76 1.58
C ALA A 277 10.23 14.98 1.80
N ILE A 278 11.02 15.08 0.72
CA ILE A 278 12.45 15.44 0.81
C ILE A 278 12.62 16.86 1.39
N ALA A 279 11.84 17.84 0.91
CA ALA A 279 11.90 19.20 1.40
C ALA A 279 11.49 19.32 2.87
N ALA A 280 10.48 18.55 3.30
CA ALA A 280 9.96 18.52 4.66
C ALA A 280 10.83 17.72 5.63
N MET A 281 11.80 16.94 5.15
CA MET A 281 12.57 16.01 5.96
C MET A 281 13.24 16.64 7.20
N PRO A 282 13.83 17.85 7.17
CA PRO A 282 14.38 18.47 8.36
C PRO A 282 13.32 18.74 9.44
N ALA A 283 12.10 19.10 9.04
CA ALA A 283 10.99 19.30 9.97
C ALA A 283 10.49 17.97 10.54
N ILE A 284 10.31 16.95 9.69
CA ILE A 284 9.89 15.61 10.10
C ILE A 284 10.92 15.00 11.08
N THR A 285 12.21 15.17 10.80
CA THR A 285 13.30 14.68 11.67
C THR A 285 13.25 15.34 13.05
N ARG A 286 13.09 16.66 13.13
CA ARG A 286 12.91 17.37 14.41
C ARG A 286 11.67 16.91 15.17
N TRP A 287 10.58 16.65 14.46
CA TRP A 287 9.36 16.14 15.07
C TRP A 287 9.55 14.71 15.61
N ALA A 288 10.22 13.85 14.86
CA ALA A 288 10.53 12.46 15.22
C ALA A 288 11.47 12.34 16.43
N GLN A 289 12.22 13.39 16.78
CA GLN A 289 13.05 13.43 17.99
C GLN A 289 12.23 13.58 19.27
N ARG A 290 10.95 14.03 19.20
CA ARG A 290 10.09 14.15 20.38
C ARG A 290 9.76 12.76 20.94
N PRO A 291 10.01 12.46 22.23
CA PRO A 291 9.83 11.10 22.79
C PRO A 291 8.43 10.52 22.58
N ARG A 292 7.38 11.33 22.74
CA ARG A 292 5.98 10.88 22.54
C ARG A 292 5.68 10.55 21.07
N VAL A 293 6.20 11.34 20.14
CA VAL A 293 6.01 11.11 18.70
C VAL A 293 6.71 9.82 18.29
N TRP A 294 7.94 9.63 18.75
CA TRP A 294 8.69 8.40 18.51
C TRP A 294 7.98 7.17 19.08
N TRP A 295 7.45 7.28 20.30
CA TRP A 295 6.74 6.19 20.95
C TRP A 295 5.52 5.72 20.15
N TRP A 296 4.63 6.65 19.78
CA TRP A 296 3.46 6.33 18.94
C TRP A 296 3.88 5.78 17.58
N THR A 297 4.94 6.33 17.00
CA THR A 297 5.47 5.89 15.71
C THR A 297 5.98 4.46 15.75
N ALA A 298 6.81 4.14 16.73
CA ALA A 298 7.38 2.82 16.89
C ALA A 298 6.32 1.79 17.29
N LEU A 299 5.35 2.17 18.13
CA LEU A 299 4.20 1.34 18.47
C LEU A 299 3.39 1.02 17.21
N GLY A 300 2.92 2.02 16.48
CA GLY A 300 2.11 1.82 15.28
C GLY A 300 2.85 1.01 14.20
N ASN A 301 4.14 1.29 13.97
CA ASN A 301 4.94 0.54 13.01
C ASN A 301 5.20 -0.93 13.41
N SER A 302 4.99 -1.31 14.68
CA SER A 302 5.16 -2.70 15.12
C SER A 302 4.01 -3.62 14.73
N GLY A 303 2.91 -3.07 14.21
CA GLY A 303 1.79 -3.83 13.63
C GLY A 303 1.19 -3.10 12.44
N ALA A 304 2.03 -2.48 11.61
CA ALA A 304 1.58 -1.64 10.50
C ALA A 304 0.80 -2.45 9.46
N MET A 305 1.24 -3.68 9.16
CA MET A 305 0.50 -4.55 8.24
C MET A 305 -0.83 -4.98 8.84
N THR A 306 -0.88 -5.20 10.16
CA THR A 306 -2.14 -5.51 10.87
C THR A 306 -3.13 -4.36 10.76
N LEU A 307 -2.72 -3.12 11.09
CA LEU A 307 -3.56 -1.93 10.90
C LEU A 307 -4.03 -1.80 9.44
N TYR A 308 -3.12 -2.02 8.49
CA TYR A 308 -3.41 -1.94 7.07
C TYR A 308 -4.41 -3.00 6.59
N LEU A 309 -4.32 -4.25 7.03
CA LEU A 309 -5.20 -5.31 6.53
C LEU A 309 -6.58 -5.25 7.18
N TRP A 310 -6.63 -5.04 8.50
CA TRP A 310 -7.87 -5.22 9.26
C TRP A 310 -8.81 -4.02 9.25
N HIS A 311 -8.37 -2.83 8.80
CA HIS A 311 -9.26 -1.67 8.74
C HIS A 311 -10.41 -1.83 7.74
N MET A 312 -10.22 -2.51 6.60
CA MET A 312 -11.32 -2.70 5.64
C MET A 312 -12.39 -3.69 6.11
N PRO A 313 -12.06 -4.89 6.64
CA PRO A 313 -13.07 -5.75 7.29
C PRO A 313 -13.82 -5.02 8.40
N ALA A 314 -13.11 -4.22 9.20
CA ALA A 314 -13.69 -3.45 10.28
C ALA A 314 -14.66 -2.38 9.74
N LEU A 315 -14.26 -1.63 8.70
CA LEU A 315 -15.10 -0.65 8.02
C LEU A 315 -16.34 -1.30 7.41
N LEU A 316 -16.19 -2.43 6.72
CA LEU A 316 -17.31 -3.18 6.15
C LEU A 316 -18.29 -3.63 7.25
N GLY A 317 -17.78 -4.19 8.34
CA GLY A 317 -18.59 -4.61 9.49
C GLY A 317 -19.33 -3.44 10.15
N MET A 318 -18.67 -2.27 10.27
CA MET A 318 -19.30 -1.05 10.77
C MET A 318 -20.44 -0.58 9.86
N HIS A 319 -20.22 -0.53 8.55
CA HIS A 319 -21.23 -0.14 7.58
C HIS A 319 -22.43 -1.09 7.58
N LEU A 320 -22.18 -2.39 7.74
CA LEU A 320 -23.25 -3.38 7.93
C LEU A 320 -24.03 -3.13 9.23
N LEU A 321 -23.34 -2.85 10.34
CA LEU A 321 -23.99 -2.57 11.62
C LEU A 321 -24.85 -1.30 11.58
N PHE A 322 -24.35 -0.24 10.95
CA PHE A 322 -25.10 1.00 10.72
C PHE A 322 -26.38 0.74 9.94
N ASP A 323 -26.31 -0.06 8.88
CA ASP A 323 -27.50 -0.40 8.10
C ASP A 323 -28.49 -1.28 8.89
N LEU A 324 -28.00 -2.32 9.57
CA LEU A 324 -28.83 -3.23 10.38
C LEU A 324 -29.52 -2.55 11.57
N THR A 325 -28.93 -1.46 12.08
CA THR A 325 -29.51 -0.65 13.16
C THR A 325 -30.42 0.47 12.65
N GLY A 326 -30.67 0.53 11.34
CA GLY A 326 -31.56 1.54 10.72
C GLY A 326 -30.91 2.91 10.51
N HIS A 327 -29.59 3.00 10.65
CA HIS A 327 -28.81 4.24 10.58
C HIS A 327 -27.73 4.16 9.47
N PRO A 328 -28.08 3.88 8.20
CA PRO A 328 -27.08 3.77 7.14
C PRO A 328 -26.38 5.11 6.87
N ARG A 329 -25.05 5.06 6.67
CA ARG A 329 -24.28 6.24 6.26
C ARG A 329 -24.39 6.45 4.75
N TYR A 330 -25.44 7.16 4.33
CA TYR A 330 -25.65 7.51 2.94
C TYR A 330 -26.26 8.93 2.79
N PRO A 331 -25.85 9.72 1.78
CA PRO A 331 -26.45 11.04 1.54
C PRO A 331 -27.98 10.97 1.41
N GLY A 332 -28.67 11.91 2.06
CA GLY A 332 -30.13 11.97 2.10
C GLY A 332 -30.78 11.25 3.29
N GLN A 333 -30.00 10.57 4.14
CA GLN A 333 -30.49 10.01 5.40
C GLN A 333 -30.52 11.07 6.52
N PRO A 334 -31.51 11.04 7.44
CA PRO A 334 -31.67 12.05 8.47
C PRO A 334 -30.47 12.12 9.43
N ASP A 335 -29.91 10.97 9.79
CA ASP A 335 -28.80 10.87 10.74
C ASP A 335 -27.42 10.98 10.09
N TYR A 336 -27.36 11.24 8.78
CA TYR A 336 -26.14 11.17 7.98
C TYR A 336 -24.98 12.00 8.57
N LEU A 337 -25.28 13.21 9.05
CA LEU A 337 -24.26 14.09 9.63
C LEU A 337 -23.72 13.54 10.94
N ALA A 338 -24.62 13.11 11.84
CA ALA A 338 -24.24 12.55 13.13
C ALA A 338 -23.39 11.28 12.96
N ILE A 339 -23.82 10.36 12.10
CA ILE A 339 -23.08 9.13 11.79
C ILE A 339 -21.73 9.45 11.14
N SER A 340 -21.67 10.44 10.25
CA SER A 340 -20.42 10.84 9.60
C SER A 340 -19.37 11.39 10.57
N VAL A 341 -19.80 12.03 11.66
CA VAL A 341 -18.92 12.49 12.74
C VAL A 341 -18.53 11.34 13.67
N MET A 342 -19.45 10.43 13.97
CA MET A 342 -19.20 9.30 14.87
C MET A 342 -18.34 8.21 14.23
N GLN A 343 -18.46 7.99 12.92
CA GLN A 343 -17.77 6.93 12.18
C GLN A 343 -16.23 6.99 12.36
N PRO A 344 -15.53 8.12 12.17
CA PRO A 344 -14.10 8.21 12.45
C PRO A 344 -13.70 7.84 13.88
N LEU A 345 -14.50 8.22 14.88
CA LEU A 345 -14.22 7.93 16.29
C LEU A 345 -14.40 6.44 16.60
N LEU A 346 -15.52 5.85 16.17
CA LEU A 346 -15.80 4.43 16.30
C LEU A 346 -14.74 3.60 15.56
N MET A 347 -14.31 4.07 14.39
CA MET A 347 -13.33 3.38 13.58
C MET A 347 -11.95 3.43 14.22
N ALA A 348 -11.55 4.58 14.77
CA ALA A 348 -10.32 4.70 15.54
C ALA A 348 -10.30 3.75 16.75
N ALA A 349 -11.41 3.68 17.50
CA ALA A 349 -11.54 2.76 18.64
C ALA A 349 -11.47 1.29 18.21
N MET A 350 -12.23 0.90 17.19
CA MET A 350 -12.25 -0.47 16.68
C MET A 350 -10.90 -0.90 16.11
N VAL A 351 -10.24 -0.05 15.32
CA VAL A 351 -8.90 -0.33 14.79
C VAL A 351 -7.87 -0.41 15.91
N ALA A 352 -7.98 0.41 16.96
CA ALA A 352 -7.10 0.31 18.13
C ALA A 352 -7.28 -1.03 18.87
N VAL A 353 -8.53 -1.49 19.05
CA VAL A 353 -8.81 -2.80 19.66
C VAL A 353 -8.25 -3.93 18.78
N LEU A 354 -8.56 -3.93 17.49
CA LEU A 354 -8.05 -4.92 16.53
C LEU A 354 -6.52 -4.94 16.50
N PHE A 355 -5.87 -3.78 16.55
CA PHE A 355 -4.42 -3.68 16.64
C PHE A 355 -3.89 -4.37 17.90
N LEU A 356 -4.44 -4.09 19.07
CA LEU A 356 -3.97 -4.69 20.32
C LEU A 356 -4.13 -6.22 20.33
N VAL A 357 -5.25 -6.72 19.79
CA VAL A 357 -5.57 -8.15 19.75
C VAL A 357 -4.77 -8.90 18.67
N LEU A 358 -4.59 -8.30 17.49
CA LEU A 358 -4.06 -8.98 16.31
C LEU A 358 -2.59 -8.68 16.02
N ARG A 359 -1.98 -7.67 16.66
CA ARG A 359 -0.54 -7.38 16.58
C ARG A 359 0.35 -8.61 16.83
N PRO A 360 0.01 -9.58 17.71
CA PRO A 360 0.77 -10.81 17.84
C PRO A 360 0.87 -11.63 16.54
N LEU A 361 -0.11 -11.57 15.63
CA LEU A 361 -0.08 -12.29 14.35
C LEU A 361 1.04 -11.80 13.43
N GLU A 362 1.42 -10.52 13.54
CA GLU A 362 2.53 -9.94 12.79
C GLU A 362 3.89 -10.16 13.46
N ASN A 363 3.93 -10.28 14.79
CA ASN A 363 5.17 -10.37 15.55
C ASN A 363 5.60 -11.81 15.87
N ASN A 364 4.65 -12.73 16.06
CA ASN A 364 4.93 -14.11 16.36
C ASN A 364 5.38 -14.87 15.10
N PRO A 365 6.45 -15.67 15.16
CA PRO A 365 6.85 -16.51 14.04
C PRO A 365 5.72 -17.43 13.59
N LEU A 366 5.47 -17.47 12.29
CA LEU A 366 4.54 -18.39 11.65
C LEU A 366 5.29 -19.70 11.32
N ALA A 367 4.83 -20.80 11.92
CA ALA A 367 5.39 -22.12 11.66
C ALA A 367 5.35 -22.45 10.15
N GLY A 368 6.45 -22.99 9.61
CA GLY A 368 6.60 -23.32 8.19
C GLY A 368 6.96 -22.14 7.28
N TRP A 369 6.60 -20.90 7.63
CA TRP A 369 6.95 -19.71 6.86
C TRP A 369 8.25 -19.06 7.36
N ASP A 370 8.38 -18.88 8.67
CA ASP A 370 9.57 -18.29 9.28
C ASP A 370 10.77 -19.25 9.33
N GLY A 371 11.96 -18.69 9.57
CA GLY A 371 13.20 -19.47 9.73
C GLY A 371 13.81 -19.98 8.41
N ALA A 372 13.55 -19.32 7.27
CA ALA A 372 14.22 -19.65 6.01
C ALA A 372 15.75 -19.59 6.17
N ALA A 373 16.47 -20.59 5.65
CA ALA A 373 17.93 -20.58 5.66
C ALA A 373 18.46 -19.55 4.66
N VAL A 374 19.71 -19.11 4.85
CA VAL A 374 20.36 -18.17 3.94
C VAL A 374 20.56 -18.84 2.59
N ILE A 375 20.04 -18.23 1.52
CA ILE A 375 20.26 -18.70 0.15
C ILE A 375 21.67 -18.30 -0.28
N THR A 376 22.58 -19.28 -0.35
CA THR A 376 23.98 -19.06 -0.75
C THR A 376 24.19 -19.18 -2.27
N SER A 377 23.39 -20.02 -2.95
CA SER A 377 23.50 -20.24 -4.40
C SER A 377 22.84 -19.12 -5.21
N VAL A 378 23.56 -18.60 -6.21
CA VAL A 378 23.06 -17.57 -7.14
C VAL A 378 21.84 -18.05 -7.92
N GLY A 379 21.88 -19.26 -8.49
CA GLY A 379 20.77 -19.83 -9.26
C GLY A 379 19.49 -20.02 -8.42
N ARG A 380 19.62 -20.58 -7.20
CA ARG A 380 18.50 -20.69 -6.26
C ARG A 380 17.96 -19.33 -5.84
N GLY A 381 18.84 -18.34 -5.67
CA GLY A 381 18.48 -16.95 -5.38
C GLY A 381 17.66 -16.33 -6.51
N LEU A 382 18.07 -16.49 -7.77
CA LEU A 382 17.32 -15.97 -8.90
C LEU A 382 15.94 -16.64 -9.01
N ALA A 383 15.87 -17.96 -8.90
CA ALA A 383 14.60 -18.69 -8.93
C ALA A 383 13.66 -18.26 -7.79
N ALA A 384 14.16 -18.14 -6.56
CA ALA A 384 13.36 -17.66 -5.43
C ALA A 384 12.86 -16.23 -5.64
N GLY A 385 13.72 -15.32 -6.14
CA GLY A 385 13.32 -13.95 -6.43
C GLY A 385 12.28 -13.85 -7.55
N LEU A 386 12.40 -14.66 -8.62
CA LEU A 386 11.41 -14.73 -9.68
C LEU A 386 10.06 -15.26 -9.19
N LEU A 387 10.06 -16.28 -8.33
CA LEU A 387 8.83 -16.77 -7.69
C LEU A 387 8.19 -15.69 -6.80
N LEU A 388 8.98 -14.89 -6.08
CA LEU A 388 8.46 -13.75 -5.32
C LEU A 388 7.88 -12.66 -6.23
N CYS A 389 8.47 -12.42 -7.40
CA CYS A 389 7.88 -11.53 -8.42
C CYS A 389 6.55 -12.10 -8.95
N ILE A 390 6.48 -13.39 -9.24
CA ILE A 390 5.23 -14.06 -9.66
C ILE A 390 4.17 -13.92 -8.57
N ALA A 391 4.53 -14.12 -7.30
CA ALA A 391 3.63 -13.89 -6.18
C ALA A 391 3.16 -12.43 -6.12
N GLY A 392 4.05 -11.46 -6.32
CA GLY A 392 3.70 -10.03 -6.38
C GLY A 392 2.73 -9.68 -7.52
N VAL A 393 2.99 -10.19 -8.73
CA VAL A 393 2.11 -10.00 -9.90
C VAL A 393 0.76 -10.68 -9.69
N ALA A 394 0.74 -11.92 -9.18
CA ALA A 394 -0.49 -12.65 -8.90
C ALA A 394 -1.31 -11.96 -7.81
N THR A 395 -0.66 -11.42 -6.77
CA THR A 395 -1.31 -10.61 -5.74
C THR A 395 -1.98 -9.39 -6.37
N LEU A 396 -1.26 -8.66 -7.23
CA LEU A 396 -1.79 -7.47 -7.91
C LEU A 396 -2.95 -7.82 -8.84
N ALA A 397 -2.83 -8.90 -9.61
CA ALA A 397 -3.86 -9.37 -10.55
C ALA A 397 -5.12 -9.86 -9.84
N SER A 398 -4.98 -10.46 -8.64
CA SER A 398 -6.11 -11.01 -7.88
C SER A 398 -7.18 -9.98 -7.58
N ILE A 399 -6.84 -8.70 -7.60
CA ILE A 399 -7.68 -7.61 -7.08
C ILE A 399 -8.74 -7.16 -8.05
N LYS A 400 -8.56 -7.48 -9.34
CA LYS A 400 -9.63 -7.31 -10.32
C LYS A 400 -10.85 -8.18 -9.98
N TRP A 401 -10.66 -9.31 -9.30
CA TRP A 401 -11.73 -10.25 -8.98
C TRP A 401 -11.95 -10.47 -7.49
N GLY A 402 -10.95 -10.22 -6.64
CA GLY A 402 -11.00 -10.58 -5.22
C GLY A 402 -10.90 -12.08 -4.98
N LEU A 403 -11.66 -12.62 -4.02
CA LEU A 403 -11.76 -14.06 -3.74
C LEU A 403 -12.92 -14.73 -4.50
N LYS A 404 -13.08 -14.39 -5.79
CA LYS A 404 -14.02 -15.04 -6.71
C LYS A 404 -13.41 -15.17 -8.10
N ASP A 405 -14.06 -15.94 -8.97
CA ASP A 405 -13.68 -16.12 -10.38
C ASP A 405 -12.18 -16.45 -10.56
N ASN A 406 -11.51 -15.76 -11.49
CA ASN A 406 -10.08 -15.86 -11.75
C ASN A 406 -9.21 -15.39 -10.56
N GLY A 407 -9.78 -14.66 -9.60
CA GLY A 407 -9.09 -14.23 -8.39
C GLY A 407 -8.61 -15.41 -7.54
N LEU A 408 -9.37 -16.51 -7.50
CA LEU A 408 -8.97 -17.74 -6.83
C LEU A 408 -7.72 -18.37 -7.48
N MET A 409 -7.63 -18.35 -8.81
CA MET A 409 -6.44 -18.80 -9.54
C MET A 409 -5.23 -17.92 -9.26
N CYS A 410 -5.43 -16.60 -9.18
CA CYS A 410 -4.37 -15.66 -8.79
C CYS A 410 -3.87 -15.92 -7.36
N VAL A 411 -4.77 -16.15 -6.40
CA VAL A 411 -4.40 -16.47 -5.02
C VAL A 411 -3.68 -17.82 -4.94
N ALA A 412 -4.15 -18.84 -5.64
CA ALA A 412 -3.46 -20.14 -5.72
C ALA A 412 -2.05 -20.02 -6.32
N THR A 413 -1.90 -19.22 -7.38
CA THR A 413 -0.60 -18.90 -8.00
C THR A 413 0.32 -18.19 -7.02
N MET A 414 -0.20 -17.19 -6.31
CA MET A 414 0.55 -16.46 -5.28
C MET A 414 1.04 -17.39 -4.18
N VAL A 415 0.15 -18.22 -3.60
CA VAL A 415 0.51 -19.15 -2.51
C VAL A 415 1.53 -20.18 -3.01
N THR A 416 1.31 -20.77 -4.18
CA THR A 416 2.24 -21.76 -4.77
C THR A 416 3.62 -21.16 -5.00
N ALA A 417 3.70 -19.93 -5.53
CA ALA A 417 4.96 -19.24 -5.76
C ALA A 417 5.67 -18.89 -4.44
N LEU A 418 4.94 -18.46 -3.40
CA LEU A 418 5.52 -18.22 -2.06
C LEU A 418 6.07 -19.50 -1.44
N LEU A 419 5.33 -20.62 -1.52
CA LEU A 419 5.78 -21.92 -1.04
C LEU A 419 7.00 -22.42 -1.80
N GLY A 420 7.02 -22.26 -3.13
CA GLY A 420 8.19 -22.59 -3.96
C GLY A 420 9.43 -21.77 -3.59
N ALA A 421 9.29 -20.45 -3.43
CA ALA A 421 10.37 -19.58 -2.99
C ALA A 421 10.89 -20.00 -1.60
N ARG A 422 9.99 -20.37 -0.70
CA ARG A 422 10.33 -20.84 0.66
C ARG A 422 11.04 -22.19 0.64
N ALA A 423 10.64 -23.12 -0.23
CA ALA A 423 11.27 -24.43 -0.39
C ALA A 423 12.70 -24.30 -0.91
N LEU A 424 12.94 -23.42 -1.89
CA LEU A 424 14.28 -23.10 -2.39
C LEU A 424 15.18 -22.51 -1.30
N ALA A 425 14.59 -21.75 -0.37
CA ALA A 425 15.31 -21.22 0.80
C ALA A 425 15.56 -22.28 1.89
N ALA A 426 14.74 -23.34 1.97
CA ALA A 426 14.89 -24.43 2.94
C ALA A 426 15.95 -25.45 2.52
N ALA A 427 16.10 -25.69 1.22
CA ALA A 427 17.00 -26.70 0.64
C ALA A 427 18.50 -26.49 0.94
N GLY A 428 18.87 -25.40 1.63
CA GLY A 428 20.23 -25.19 2.17
C GLY A 428 20.51 -25.92 3.48
N ARG A 429 19.50 -26.50 4.16
CA ARG A 429 19.67 -27.22 5.44
C ARG A 429 20.14 -28.69 5.29
N ALA A 430 20.12 -29.24 4.07
CA ALA A 430 20.50 -30.63 3.85
C ALA A 430 22.01 -30.75 3.55
N ARG A 431 22.80 -30.91 4.61
CA ARG A 431 24.07 -31.67 4.68
C ARG A 431 24.58 -31.62 6.13
N PRO A 432 24.33 -32.64 6.97
CA PRO A 432 25.28 -33.01 8.01
C PRO A 432 26.61 -33.45 7.39
#